data_AF-A0A3C0BAT9-F1
#
_entry.id   AF-A0A3C0BAT9-F1
#
_cell.length_a   1.000
_cell.length_b   1.000
_cell.length_c   1.000
_cell.angle_alpha   90.00
_cell.angle_beta   90.00
_cell.angle_gamma   90.00
#
_symmetry.space_group_name_H-M   'P 1'
#
loop_
_entity.id
_entity.type
_entity.pdbx_description
1 polymer ?
#
loop_
_entity_poly.entity_id
_entity_poly.type
_entity_poly.pdbx_seq_one_letter_code
_entity_poly.pdbx_strand_id
1 'polypeptide(L)'
;LTDIFGLLPERRQNIMFSATMTQEVDALINEFFISPVRISIAVSGVPLDNIAQQSYPVPNFNTKVNLLIYLLENRTTFAKVV
;
A
#
# COMPACT_ATOMS: atom_id res chain seq x y z
N LEU A 1 -17.16 3.22 6.27
CA LEU A 1 -16.79 1.99 5.53
C LEU A 1 -17.81 0.87 5.77
N THR A 2 -18.33 0.76 7.00
CA THR A 2 -19.42 -0.14 7.42
C THR A 2 -20.74 0.07 6.65
N ASP A 3 -20.96 1.27 6.12
CA ASP A 3 -22.25 1.65 5.51
C ASP A 3 -22.55 0.87 4.22
N ILE A 4 -21.55 0.59 3.38
CA ILE A 4 -21.78 -0.15 2.13
C ILE A 4 -22.11 -1.61 2.44
N PHE A 5 -21.37 -2.25 3.34
CA PHE A 5 -21.58 -3.67 3.64
C PHE A 5 -22.92 -3.97 4.30
N GLY A 6 -23.49 -3.01 5.04
CA GLY A 6 -24.84 -3.11 5.62
C GLY A 6 -25.97 -2.92 4.60
N LEU A 7 -25.70 -2.29 3.45
CA LEU A 7 -26.67 -2.11 2.36
C LEU A 7 -26.65 -3.27 1.36
N LEU A 8 -25.64 -4.13 1.42
CA LEU A 8 -25.49 -5.27 0.52
C LEU A 8 -26.27 -6.49 1.02
N PRO A 9 -26.70 -7.38 0.11
CA PRO A 9 -27.34 -8.64 0.47
C PRO A 9 -26.47 -9.47 1.44
N GLU A 10 -27.11 -10.10 2.43
CA GLU A 10 -26.42 -10.91 3.45
C GLU A 10 -25.57 -12.04 2.87
N ARG A 11 -26.09 -12.73 1.84
CA ARG A 11 -25.32 -13.76 1.12
C ARG A 11 -24.76 -13.18 -0.17
N ARG A 12 -23.43 -13.03 -0.19
CA ARG A 12 -22.67 -12.57 -1.36
C ARG A 12 -21.28 -13.21 -1.37
N GLN A 13 -20.71 -13.32 -2.56
CA GLN A 13 -19.31 -13.68 -2.73
C GLN A 13 -18.48 -12.39 -2.78
N ASN A 14 -17.50 -12.29 -1.89
CA ASN A 14 -16.56 -11.16 -1.86
C ASN A 14 -15.19 -11.62 -2.36
N ILE A 15 -14.47 -10.71 -3.03
CA ILE A 15 -13.07 -10.89 -3.42
C ILE A 15 -12.32 -9.65 -2.93
N MET A 16 -11.14 -9.85 -2.35
CA MET A 16 -10.27 -8.76 -1.90
C MET A 16 -8.85 -8.96 -2.44
N PHE A 17 -8.28 -7.89 -2.96
CA PHE A 17 -6.87 -7.82 -3.36
C PHE A 17 -6.16 -6.82 -2.46
N SER A 18 -5.05 -7.24 -1.85
CA SER A 18 -4.20 -6.37 -1.06
C SER A 18 -2.74 -6.70 -1.30
N ALA A 19 -1.90 -5.67 -1.39
CA ALA A 19 -0.45 -5.82 -1.43
C ALA A 19 0.14 -6.17 -0.05
N THR A 20 -0.59 -5.85 1.03
CA THR A 20 -0.13 -6.03 2.41
C THR A 20 -1.25 -6.56 3.30
N MET A 21 -0.92 -7.45 4.23
CA MET A 21 -1.86 -7.95 5.24
C MET A 21 -1.66 -7.20 6.56
N THR A 22 -2.44 -6.14 6.77
CA THR A 22 -2.50 -5.42 8.06
C THR A 22 -3.59 -6.03 8.96
N GLN A 23 -3.59 -5.67 10.24
CA GLN A 23 -4.63 -6.11 11.19
C GLN A 23 -6.03 -5.65 10.77
N GLU A 24 -6.15 -4.43 10.25
CA GLU A 24 -7.41 -3.87 9.75
C GLU A 24 -7.96 -4.67 8.56
N VAL A 25 -7.07 -5.07 7.65
CA VAL A 25 -7.42 -5.90 6.50
C VAL A 25 -7.89 -7.28 6.96
N ASP A 26 -7.21 -7.91 7.93
CA ASP A 26 -7.61 -9.21 8.46
C ASP A 26 -8.95 -9.14 9.20
N ALA A 27 -9.20 -8.09 9.98
CA ALA A 27 -10.49 -7.85 10.62
C ALA A 27 -11.63 -7.77 9.59
N LEU A 28 -11.42 -7.05 8.49
CA LEU A 28 -12.40 -6.91 7.42
C LEU A 28 -12.69 -8.25 6.71
N ILE A 29 -11.67 -9.09 6.51
CA ILE A 29 -11.88 -10.45 5.99
C ILE A 29 -12.76 -11.25 6.95
N ASN A 30 -12.39 -11.24 8.24
CA ASN A 30 -13.05 -12.07 9.24
C ASN A 30 -14.52 -11.66 9.47
N GLU A 31 -14.85 -10.38 9.27
CA GLU A 31 -16.22 -9.86 9.43
C GLU A 31 -17.09 -10.08 8.18
N PHE A 32 -16.54 -9.90 6.98
CA PHE A 32 -17.35 -9.84 5.75
C PHE A 32 -17.18 -11.03 4.79
N PHE A 33 -16.28 -11.98 5.06
CA PHE A 33 -16.03 -13.13 4.18
C PHE A 33 -16.41 -14.44 4.86
N ILE A 34 -17.16 -15.27 4.14
CA ILE A 34 -17.57 -16.60 4.59
C ILE A 34 -16.58 -17.62 4.03
N SER A 35 -15.75 -18.21 4.89
CA SER A 35 -14.76 -19.24 4.53
C SER A 35 -13.90 -18.87 3.31
N PRO A 36 -13.15 -17.75 3.34
CA PRO A 36 -12.38 -17.30 2.19
C PRO A 36 -11.16 -18.17 1.92
N VAL A 37 -10.89 -18.43 0.63
CA VAL A 37 -9.60 -18.98 0.19
C VAL A 37 -8.57 -17.85 0.23
N ARG A 38 -7.49 -18.05 1.00
CA ARG A 38 -6.39 -17.08 1.11
C ARG A 38 -5.23 -17.51 0.22
N ILE A 39 -4.88 -16.68 -0.75
CA ILE A 39 -3.70 -16.86 -1.60
C ILE A 39 -2.71 -15.75 -1.23
N SER A 40 -1.58 -16.14 -0.64
CA SER A 40 -0.54 -15.21 -0.22
C SER A 40 0.76 -15.57 -0.93
N ILE A 41 1.31 -14.59 -1.66
CA ILE A 41 2.66 -14.67 -2.18
C ILE A 41 3.56 -14.15 -1.07
N ALA A 42 4.50 -14.96 -0.60
CA ALA A 42 5.47 -14.50 0.39
C ALA A 42 6.18 -13.28 -0.19
N VAL A 43 6.15 -12.16 0.53
CA VAL A 43 7.03 -11.03 0.24
C VAL A 43 8.43 -11.58 0.54
N SER A 44 9.19 -11.97 -0.48
CA SER A 44 10.60 -12.26 -0.26
C SER A 44 11.15 -11.03 0.44
N GLY A 45 11.77 -11.17 1.62
CA GLY A 45 12.38 -10.05 2.34
C GLY A 45 13.52 -9.37 1.56
N VAL A 46 13.76 -9.79 0.32
CA VAL A 46 14.58 -9.12 -0.67
C VAL A 46 13.74 -8.00 -1.28
N PRO A 47 14.24 -6.74 -1.27
CA PRO A 47 13.76 -5.70 -2.15
C PRO A 47 13.43 -6.28 -3.53
N LEU A 48 12.29 -5.90 -4.12
CA LEU A 48 12.07 -6.21 -5.53
C LEU A 48 13.32 -5.74 -6.30
N ASP A 49 14.02 -6.66 -6.99
CA ASP A 49 15.31 -6.36 -7.65
C ASP A 49 15.19 -5.16 -8.62
N ASN A 50 13.97 -4.95 -9.13
CA ASN A 50 13.63 -3.87 -10.04
C ASN A 50 13.30 -2.53 -9.36
N ILE A 51 13.34 -2.46 -8.02
CA ILE A 51 13.07 -1.23 -7.26
C ILE A 51 14.34 -0.80 -6.52
N ALA A 52 15.00 0.22 -7.06
CA ALA A 52 16.09 0.90 -6.37
C ALA A 52 15.54 1.71 -5.19
N GLN A 53 15.93 1.35 -3.97
CA GLN A 53 15.54 2.04 -2.73
C GLN A 53 16.70 2.88 -2.19
N GLN A 54 16.41 4.12 -1.78
CA GLN A 54 17.40 5.06 -1.23
C GLN A 54 16.82 5.80 -0.03
N SER A 55 17.67 6.18 0.92
CA SER A 55 17.30 6.96 2.10
C SER A 55 18.26 8.12 2.29
N TYR A 56 17.73 9.30 2.63
CA TYR A 56 18.50 10.53 2.83
C TYR A 56 18.35 11.00 4.28
N PRO A 57 19.39 10.88 5.13
CA PRO A 57 19.36 11.45 6.46
C PRO A 57 19.44 12.98 6.38
N VAL A 58 18.46 13.67 6.97
CA VAL A 58 18.41 15.13 7.00
C VAL A 58 18.14 15.63 8.42
N PRO A 59 18.74 16.76 8.83
CA PRO A 59 18.78 17.18 10.24
C PRO A 59 17.44 17.72 10.77
N ASN A 60 16.54 18.18 9.90
CA ASN A 60 15.24 18.73 10.31
C ASN A 60 14.22 18.73 9.17
N PHE A 61 12.98 19.08 9.50
CA PHE A 61 11.85 19.14 8.55
C PHE A 61 12.11 20.11 7.39
N ASN A 62 12.65 21.31 7.66
CA ASN A 62 12.90 22.31 6.62
C ASN A 62 13.95 21.83 5.61
N THR A 63 15.01 21.15 6.08
CA THR A 63 16.01 20.54 5.19
C THR A 63 15.40 19.41 4.35
N LYS A 64 14.43 18.65 4.89
CA LYS A 64 13.69 17.65 4.10
C LYS A 64 12.90 18.27 2.95
N VAL A 65 12.23 19.40 3.20
CA VAL A 65 11.48 20.14 2.17
C VAL A 65 12.44 20.68 1.10
N ASN A 66 13.55 21.30 1.51
CA ASN A 66 14.54 21.81 0.56
C ASN A 66 15.15 20.71 -0.31
N LEU A 67 15.45 19.54 0.30
CA LEU A 67 15.92 18.37 -0.43
C LEU A 67 14.89 17.87 -1.45
N LEU A 68 13.60 17.82 -1.07
CA LEU A 68 12.54 17.41 -1.99
C LEU A 68 12.46 18.35 -3.19
N ILE A 69 12.48 19.67 -2.97
CA ILE A 69 12.48 20.67 -4.04
C ILE A 69 13.68 20.44 -4.97
N TYR A 70 14.88 20.31 -4.40
CA TYR A 70 16.10 20.05 -5.15
C TYR A 70 16.03 18.77 -6.00
N LEU A 71 15.53 17.66 -5.45
CA LEU A 71 15.37 16.42 -6.22
C LEU A 71 14.40 16.61 -7.39
N LEU A 72 13.28 17.30 -7.17
CA LEU A 72 12.26 17.53 -8.20
C LEU A 72 12.70 18.50 -9.31
N GLU A 73 13.80 19.24 -9.15
CA GLU A 73 14.40 20.02 -10.26
C GLU A 73 14.87 19.10 -11.40
N ASN A 74 15.29 17.87 -11.08
CA ASN A 74 15.65 16.87 -12.08
C ASN A 74 14.40 16.16 -12.62
N ARG A 75 13.80 16.75 -13.65
CA ARG A 75 12.58 16.23 -14.31
C ARG A 75 12.80 14.99 -15.18
N THR A 76 14.03 14.64 -15.53
CA THR A 76 14.30 13.41 -16.30
C THR A 76 14.27 12.19 -15.39
N THR A 77 14.82 12.30 -14.19
CA THR A 77 14.80 11.24 -13.17
C THR A 77 13.48 11.24 -12.37
N PHE A 78 12.99 12.41 -11.94
CA PHE A 78 11.80 12.54 -11.11
C PHE A 78 10.61 13.08 -11.90
N ALA A 79 10.20 12.32 -12.92
CA ALA A 79 9.01 12.61 -13.70
C ALA A 79 7.75 12.07 -13.03
N LYS A 80 6.61 12.70 -13.32
CA LYS A 80 5.30 12.16 -12.95
C LYS A 80 5.07 10.84 -13.70
N VAL A 81 4.80 9.77 -12.96
CA VAL A 81 4.27 8.52 -13.51
C VAL A 81 2.76 8.69 -13.70
N VAL A 82 2.26 8.38 -14.90
CA VAL A 82 0.83 8.44 -15.28
C VAL A 82 0.30 7.03 -15.37
#